data_AF-A0A644TIW2-F1
#
_entry.id   AF-A0A644TIW2-F1
#
_cell.length_a   1.000
_cell.length_b   1.000
_cell.length_c   1.000
_cell.angle_alpha   90.00
_cell.angle_beta   90.00
_cell.angle_gamma   90.00
#
_symmetry.space_group_name_H-M   'P 1'
#
loop_
_entity.id
_entity.type
_entity.pdbx_description
1 polymer ?
#
loop_
_entity_poly.entity_id
_entity_poly.type
_entity_poly.pdbx_seq_one_letter_code
_entity_poly.pdbx_strand_id
1 'polypeptide(L)'
;MQGLKPSQLAALTRLFNRRFPAEEVYTVDQARELSLLSRAVGRQLGLLIDRKGRVQMVIVGEASSIMIPELPRGRSGQERLRGLRLLHTHLSPGGISQEDLMDMLFLRLDAVVALTVNPVGEPVQWQAAHLLPNPSGSQPYHLDTPQPWDRTESQFVATAEALEEELARKAEDAREADDTPRAMLVSVGTQPRIIQERNLDELAELARTAGLTVAGRMVQRVAQINPRLIMGKGKVAELEVLALQGRAGMMVFDGELSPAQLHNLADITERKVIDRTQLILDIFAQHAVSRAGKLQVELAQLRYTQPRLVGKNRAMDRLMGGIGGRGPGETKLETDRRKIRERMARIRKELDQLRRQRSFTRARRSRQGIPLAALVGYTNAGKSTLLNTLTRSEVLAENKLFATLDPTTRRLRFPAEKEIIMADTVGFIRNLPKELMDAFRATLEELEAADLLLHVADASHPDLLQQISAVETILAEMELDRMPRLMILNKWDQLEAPARAELADAFPHALTISAKNGEGCKALLEELELLLLRHPASMVATDAPTVLN
;
A
#
# COMPACT_ATOMS: atom_id res chain seq x y z
N MET A 1 18.28 -8.65 -33.21
CA MET A 1 19.34 -8.95 -34.22
C MET A 1 18.83 -9.62 -35.49
N GLN A 2 17.55 -10.02 -35.61
CA GLN A 2 17.02 -10.54 -36.87
C GLN A 2 17.04 -9.47 -37.98
N GLY A 3 17.47 -9.85 -39.19
CA GLY A 3 17.50 -8.98 -40.37
C GLY A 3 18.80 -8.19 -40.60
N LEU A 4 19.86 -8.44 -39.81
CA LEU A 4 21.16 -7.77 -39.98
C LEU A 4 22.10 -8.57 -40.89
N LYS A 5 22.90 -7.86 -41.70
CA LYS A 5 23.94 -8.47 -42.54
C LYS A 5 25.07 -9.05 -41.66
N PRO A 6 25.77 -10.11 -42.09
CA PRO A 6 26.89 -10.68 -41.34
C PRO A 6 27.99 -9.66 -40.97
N SER A 7 28.27 -8.71 -41.87
CA SER A 7 29.22 -7.63 -41.62
C SER A 7 28.76 -6.67 -40.51
N GLN A 8 27.45 -6.41 -40.40
CA GLN A 8 26.86 -5.58 -39.34
C GLN A 8 26.91 -6.31 -37.99
N LEU A 9 26.64 -7.62 -37.97
CA LEU A 9 26.75 -8.44 -36.76
C LEU A 9 28.20 -8.52 -36.24
N ALA A 10 29.17 -8.67 -37.13
CA ALA A 10 30.58 -8.63 -36.78
C ALA A 10 30.97 -7.26 -36.18
N ALA A 11 30.49 -6.15 -36.76
CA ALA A 11 30.73 -4.81 -36.24
C ALA A 11 30.13 -4.60 -34.84
N LEU A 12 28.89 -5.04 -34.60
CA LEU A 12 28.25 -4.97 -33.28
C LEU A 12 28.99 -5.83 -32.24
N THR A 13 29.51 -7.00 -32.65
CA THR A 13 30.33 -7.86 -31.78
C THR A 13 31.66 -7.20 -31.42
N ARG A 14 32.27 -6.44 -32.34
CA ARG A 14 33.47 -5.63 -32.02
C ARG A 14 33.15 -4.53 -31.01
N LEU A 15 32.01 -3.85 -31.14
CA LEU A 15 31.57 -2.85 -30.17
C LEU A 15 31.38 -3.44 -28.77
N PHE A 16 30.78 -4.64 -28.66
CA PHE A 16 30.61 -5.32 -27.38
C PHE A 16 31.95 -5.61 -26.67
N ASN A 17 33.00 -5.94 -27.43
CA ASN A 17 34.31 -6.25 -26.86
C ASN A 17 35.19 -5.01 -26.61
N ARG A 18 34.74 -3.81 -26.99
CA ARG A 18 35.49 -2.56 -26.72
C ARG A 18 35.33 -2.11 -25.27
N ARG A 19 36.33 -1.35 -24.81
CA ARG A 19 36.24 -0.55 -23.59
C ARG A 19 36.04 0.92 -23.93
N PHE A 20 35.15 1.55 -23.19
CA PHE A 20 34.92 2.98 -23.20
C PHE A 20 35.69 3.65 -22.05
N PRO A 21 36.17 4.88 -22.24
CA PRO A 21 36.81 5.64 -21.16
C PRO A 21 35.84 5.89 -19.99
N ALA A 22 36.35 5.89 -18.76
CA ALA A 22 35.53 6.11 -17.57
C ALA A 22 35.13 7.58 -17.41
N GLU A 23 36.06 8.50 -17.67
CA GLU A 23 35.96 9.96 -17.52
C GLU A 23 35.52 10.68 -18.80
N GLU A 24 35.17 9.93 -19.84
CA GLU A 24 34.66 10.49 -21.08
C GLU A 24 33.41 9.71 -21.52
N VAL A 25 32.56 10.36 -22.31
CA VAL A 25 31.38 9.70 -22.90
C VAL A 25 31.82 8.55 -23.81
N TYR A 26 32.79 8.85 -24.68
CA TYR A 26 33.39 7.98 -25.69
C TYR A 26 34.69 8.63 -26.20
N THR A 27 35.50 7.88 -26.94
CA THR A 27 36.57 8.47 -27.78
C THR A 27 36.00 8.98 -29.11
N VAL A 28 36.68 9.93 -29.76
CA VAL A 28 36.30 10.49 -31.07
C VAL A 28 36.07 9.39 -32.12
N ASP A 29 36.95 8.39 -32.14
CA ASP A 29 36.83 7.25 -33.06
C ASP A 29 35.63 6.36 -32.75
N GLN A 30 35.31 6.15 -31.47
CA GLN A 30 34.12 5.41 -31.05
C GLN A 30 32.83 6.15 -31.44
N ALA A 31 32.80 7.48 -31.32
CA ALA A 31 31.64 8.30 -31.72
C ALA A 31 31.35 8.18 -33.22
N ARG A 32 32.40 8.23 -34.04
CA ARG A 32 32.32 8.06 -35.49
C ARG A 32 31.90 6.65 -35.86
N GLU A 33 32.50 5.63 -35.24
CA GLU A 33 32.14 4.22 -35.48
C GLU A 33 30.68 3.94 -35.13
N LEU A 34 30.20 4.44 -33.98
CA LEU A 34 28.81 4.29 -33.54
C LEU A 34 27.82 4.99 -34.50
N SER A 35 28.14 6.22 -34.88
CA SER A 35 27.31 7.01 -35.81
C SER A 35 27.18 6.34 -37.17
N LEU A 36 28.31 5.93 -37.76
CA LEU A 36 28.35 5.26 -39.05
C LEU A 36 27.61 3.92 -38.99
N LEU A 37 27.82 3.13 -37.94
CA LEU A 37 27.17 1.83 -37.80
C LEU A 37 25.66 1.98 -37.59
N SER A 38 25.21 2.92 -36.76
CA SER A 38 23.79 3.19 -36.55
C SER A 38 23.10 3.60 -37.85
N ARG A 39 23.75 4.45 -38.64
CA ARG A 39 23.24 4.87 -39.95
C ARG A 39 23.22 3.73 -40.96
N ALA A 40 24.28 2.91 -41.02
CA ALA A 40 24.37 1.76 -41.92
C ALA A 40 23.35 0.66 -41.59
N VAL A 41 22.99 0.52 -40.31
CA VAL A 41 21.92 -0.38 -39.85
C VAL A 41 20.53 0.25 -40.06
N GLY A 42 20.45 1.59 -40.14
CA GLY A 42 19.20 2.34 -40.22
C GLY A 42 18.39 2.31 -38.93
N ARG A 43 19.04 2.05 -37.79
CA ARG A 43 18.40 1.89 -36.48
C ARG A 43 19.27 2.53 -35.39
N GLN A 44 18.64 2.92 -34.29
CA GLN A 44 19.35 3.36 -33.10
C GLN A 44 20.16 2.20 -32.51
N LEU A 45 21.37 2.51 -32.04
CA LEU A 45 22.25 1.58 -31.34
C LEU A 45 22.41 2.06 -29.91
N GLY A 46 22.25 1.15 -28.95
CA GLY A 46 22.47 1.43 -27.52
C GLY A 46 23.53 0.53 -26.94
N LEU A 47 24.32 1.07 -26.01
CA LEU A 47 25.34 0.38 -25.27
C LEU A 47 25.07 0.59 -23.78
N LEU A 48 24.94 -0.50 -23.03
CA LEU A 48 24.98 -0.44 -21.57
C LEU A 48 26.42 -0.65 -21.14
N ILE A 49 27.00 0.36 -20.50
CA ILE A 49 28.42 0.43 -20.16
C ILE A 49 28.54 0.50 -18.64
N ASP A 50 29.37 -0.35 -18.04
CA ASP A 50 29.65 -0.31 -16.61
C ASP A 50 30.65 0.81 -16.23
N ARG A 51 30.79 1.09 -14.93
CA ARG A 51 31.74 2.11 -14.42
C ARG A 51 33.22 1.84 -14.80
N LYS A 52 33.57 0.61 -15.19
CA LYS A 52 34.92 0.25 -15.67
C LYS A 52 35.05 0.38 -17.19
N GLY A 53 34.03 0.91 -17.86
CA GLY A 53 34.02 1.13 -19.30
C GLY A 53 33.70 -0.12 -20.13
N ARG A 54 33.29 -1.24 -19.52
CA ARG A 54 33.00 -2.47 -20.27
C ARG A 54 31.56 -2.43 -20.76
N VAL A 55 31.37 -2.78 -22.03
CA VAL A 55 30.03 -2.93 -22.60
C VAL A 55 29.42 -4.23 -22.07
N GLN A 56 28.37 -4.10 -21.28
CA GLN A 56 27.59 -5.23 -20.74
C GLN A 56 26.54 -5.70 -21.73
N MET A 57 26.06 -4.82 -22.61
CA MET A 57 25.06 -5.16 -23.61
C MET A 57 25.10 -4.19 -24.79
N VAL A 58 24.92 -4.73 -26.00
CA VAL A 58 24.64 -3.97 -27.22
C VAL A 58 23.18 -4.17 -27.61
N ILE A 59 22.46 -3.07 -27.78
CA ILE A 59 21.04 -3.01 -28.08
C ILE A 59 20.89 -2.42 -29.49
N VAL A 60 20.02 -3.03 -30.30
CA VAL A 60 19.67 -2.52 -31.63
C VAL A 60 18.18 -2.23 -31.60
N GLY A 61 17.83 -0.93 -31.60
CA GLY A 61 16.47 -0.43 -31.52
C GLY A 61 15.77 -0.35 -32.87
N GLU A 62 14.76 0.50 -32.93
CA GLU A 62 14.11 0.96 -34.15
C GLU A 62 14.73 2.30 -34.61
N ALA A 63 14.17 2.96 -35.62
CA ALA A 63 14.69 4.26 -36.06
C ALA A 63 14.42 5.38 -35.04
N SER A 64 13.31 5.27 -34.29
CA SER A 64 12.80 6.31 -33.39
C SER A 64 12.82 5.94 -31.91
N SER A 65 13.12 4.69 -31.55
CA SER A 65 13.11 4.24 -30.15
C SER A 65 14.10 3.11 -29.91
N ILE A 66 14.49 2.94 -28.65
CA ILE A 66 15.30 1.83 -28.20
C ILE A 66 14.59 1.09 -27.07
N MET A 67 14.38 -0.21 -27.23
CA MET A 67 13.79 -1.05 -26.18
C MET A 67 14.91 -1.71 -25.39
N ILE A 68 15.09 -1.29 -24.14
CA ILE A 68 16.06 -1.90 -23.23
C ILE A 68 15.44 -3.17 -22.65
N PRO A 69 16.05 -4.36 -22.85
CA PRO A 69 15.53 -5.60 -22.30
C PRO A 69 15.64 -5.62 -20.78
N GLU A 70 14.83 -6.47 -20.12
CA GLU A 70 14.93 -6.72 -18.68
C GLU A 70 16.38 -7.08 -18.30
N LEU A 71 17.03 -6.21 -17.53
CA LEU A 71 18.38 -6.43 -17.08
C LEU A 71 18.38 -7.39 -15.88
N PRO A 72 19.24 -8.43 -15.87
CA PRO A 72 19.29 -9.39 -14.78
C PRO A 72 19.46 -8.67 -13.43
N ARG A 73 18.81 -9.20 -12.38
CA ARG A 73 18.82 -8.62 -11.04
C ARG A 73 20.26 -8.40 -10.59
N GLY A 74 20.65 -7.14 -10.43
CA GLY A 74 21.94 -6.78 -9.88
C GLY A 74 22.02 -7.24 -8.42
N ARG A 75 23.21 -7.65 -7.96
CA ARG A 75 23.47 -7.95 -6.54
C ARG A 75 23.48 -6.70 -5.66
N SER A 76 23.29 -5.53 -6.24
CA SER A 76 23.25 -4.24 -5.54
C SER A 76 21.97 -4.14 -4.73
N GLY A 77 22.10 -3.96 -3.41
CA GLY A 77 20.96 -3.75 -2.53
C GLY A 77 20.13 -2.52 -2.91
N GLN A 78 18.95 -2.40 -2.29
CA GLN A 78 17.94 -1.37 -2.53
C GLN A 78 18.46 0.09 -2.53
N GLU A 79 19.67 0.32 -2.01
CA GLU A 79 20.28 1.64 -1.73
C GLU A 79 21.21 2.18 -2.84
N ARG A 80 21.59 1.41 -3.87
CA ARG A 80 22.60 1.83 -4.87
C ARG A 80 22.07 1.87 -6.30
N LEU A 81 22.68 2.71 -7.15
CA LEU A 81 22.40 2.71 -8.59
C LEU A 81 22.86 1.40 -9.23
N ARG A 82 22.43 1.12 -10.46
CA ARG A 82 22.82 -0.12 -11.15
C ARG A 82 24.30 -0.17 -11.52
N GLY A 83 25.01 0.95 -11.53
CA GLY A 83 26.41 1.00 -11.96
C GLY A 83 26.57 0.95 -13.49
N LEU A 84 25.50 1.29 -14.21
CA LEU A 84 25.40 1.19 -15.67
C LEU A 84 24.96 2.53 -16.25
N ARG A 85 25.64 2.99 -17.30
CA ARG A 85 25.19 4.10 -18.14
C ARG A 85 24.74 3.59 -19.50
N LEU A 86 23.70 4.20 -20.06
CA LEU A 86 23.25 3.95 -21.43
C LEU A 86 23.85 5.00 -22.35
N LEU A 87 24.61 4.57 -23.35
CA LEU A 87 25.03 5.41 -24.48
C LEU A 87 24.27 4.94 -25.72
N HIS A 88 23.42 5.77 -26.31
CA HIS A 88 22.69 5.40 -27.52
C HIS A 88 22.71 6.47 -28.61
N THR A 89 22.46 6.07 -29.86
CA THR A 89 22.41 6.98 -31.00
C THR A 89 20.98 7.41 -31.33
N HIS A 90 20.82 8.69 -31.65
CA HIS A 90 19.56 9.27 -32.14
C HIS A 90 19.69 9.67 -33.61
N LEU A 91 18.80 9.12 -34.43
CA LEU A 91 18.72 9.42 -35.87
C LEU A 91 17.85 10.64 -36.19
N SER A 92 17.22 11.23 -35.17
CA SER A 92 16.36 12.41 -35.26
C SER A 92 16.97 13.58 -34.48
N PRO A 93 16.83 14.82 -34.97
CA PRO A 93 17.20 16.00 -34.20
C PRO A 93 16.19 16.19 -33.06
N GLY A 94 16.64 16.09 -31.81
CA GLY A 94 15.74 16.19 -30.65
C GLY A 94 16.38 15.98 -29.28
N GLY A 95 17.64 15.52 -29.21
CA GLY A 95 18.27 15.23 -27.91
C GLY A 95 17.63 14.02 -27.22
N ILE A 96 17.75 13.92 -25.91
CA ILE A 96 17.18 12.84 -25.08
C ILE A 96 15.65 12.93 -25.10
N SER A 97 14.98 11.81 -25.36
CA SER A 97 13.51 11.73 -25.36
C SER A 97 12.95 11.52 -23.94
N GLN A 98 11.64 11.74 -23.78
CA GLN A 98 10.98 11.42 -22.51
C GLN A 98 11.03 9.91 -22.21
N GLU A 99 11.05 9.03 -23.23
CA GLU A 99 11.18 7.59 -23.04
C GLU A 99 12.53 7.22 -22.41
N ASP A 100 13.60 7.84 -22.87
CA ASP A 100 14.97 7.63 -22.37
C ASP A 100 15.12 8.04 -20.90
N LEU A 101 14.51 9.17 -20.52
CA LEU A 101 14.49 9.65 -19.14
C LEU A 101 13.72 8.69 -18.21
N MET A 102 12.61 8.14 -18.71
CA MET A 102 11.83 7.16 -17.97
C MET A 102 12.59 5.84 -17.79
N ASP A 103 13.29 5.39 -18.83
CA ASP A 103 14.12 4.20 -18.78
C ASP A 103 15.30 4.37 -17.82
N MET A 104 15.93 5.55 -17.79
CA MET A 104 16.96 5.90 -16.80
C MET A 104 16.45 5.73 -15.37
N LEU A 105 15.25 6.26 -15.10
CA LEU A 105 14.62 6.26 -13.78
C LEU A 105 14.26 4.84 -13.34
N PHE A 106 13.55 4.08 -14.17
CA PHE A 106 13.08 2.74 -13.82
C PHE A 106 14.20 1.71 -13.74
N LEU A 107 15.17 1.78 -14.65
CA LEU A 107 16.32 0.88 -14.61
C LEU A 107 17.38 1.35 -13.61
N ARG A 108 17.20 2.52 -12.96
CA ARG A 108 18.14 3.15 -12.02
C ARG A 108 19.55 3.23 -12.60
N LEU A 109 19.63 3.66 -13.87
CA LEU A 109 20.89 3.87 -14.55
C LEU A 109 21.65 5.04 -13.93
N ASP A 110 22.97 4.97 -13.96
CA ASP A 110 23.85 6.04 -13.49
C ASP A 110 23.68 7.29 -14.38
N ALA A 111 23.51 7.10 -15.69
CA ALA A 111 23.24 8.16 -16.66
C ALA A 111 22.66 7.58 -17.97
N VAL A 112 22.00 8.44 -18.75
CA VAL A 112 21.67 8.20 -20.17
C VAL A 112 22.32 9.26 -21.03
N VAL A 113 22.91 8.87 -22.16
CA VAL A 113 23.61 9.75 -23.10
C VAL A 113 23.13 9.48 -24.52
N ALA A 114 22.51 10.48 -25.16
CA ALA A 114 22.06 10.45 -26.55
C ALA A 114 23.05 11.14 -27.47
N LEU A 115 23.62 10.39 -28.42
CA LEU A 115 24.47 10.90 -29.50
C LEU A 115 23.63 11.14 -30.77
N THR A 116 23.48 12.40 -31.17
CA THR A 116 22.75 12.78 -32.39
C THR A 116 23.60 12.50 -33.63
N VAL A 117 23.02 11.79 -34.59
CA VAL A 117 23.66 11.38 -35.84
C VAL A 117 22.96 12.03 -37.02
N ASN A 118 23.72 12.65 -37.94
CA ASN A 118 23.17 13.29 -39.12
C ASN A 118 22.80 12.26 -40.23
N PRO A 119 22.10 12.68 -41.30
CA PRO A 119 21.74 11.79 -42.41
C PRO A 119 22.91 11.18 -43.18
N VAL A 120 24.11 11.75 -43.07
CA VAL A 120 25.36 11.27 -43.71
C VAL A 120 26.10 10.27 -42.82
N GLY A 121 25.70 10.11 -41.56
CA GLY A 121 26.29 9.17 -40.61
C GLY A 121 27.40 9.78 -39.74
N GLU A 122 27.49 11.10 -39.67
CA GLU A 122 28.43 11.80 -38.80
C GLU A 122 27.76 12.20 -37.48
N PRO A 123 28.51 12.15 -36.36
CA PRO A 123 28.05 12.67 -35.08
C PRO A 123 27.92 14.19 -35.12
N VAL A 124 26.92 14.74 -34.41
CA VAL A 124 26.63 16.19 -34.38
C VAL A 124 26.79 16.76 -32.97
N GLN A 125 26.08 16.19 -32.01
CA GLN A 125 26.08 16.63 -30.63
C GLN A 125 25.67 15.45 -29.74
N TRP A 126 26.02 15.51 -28.47
CA TRP A 126 25.47 14.62 -27.46
C TRP A 126 24.77 15.39 -26.35
N GLN A 127 23.85 14.72 -25.68
CA GLN A 127 23.19 15.23 -24.50
C GLN A 127 23.16 14.11 -23.46
N ALA A 128 23.34 14.44 -22.18
CA ALA A 128 23.22 13.47 -21.10
C ALA A 128 22.17 13.88 -20.08
N ALA A 129 21.67 12.89 -19.37
CA ALA A 129 20.83 13.05 -18.21
C ALA A 129 21.32 12.13 -17.09
N HIS A 130 21.15 12.58 -15.85
CA HIS A 130 21.45 11.80 -14.65
C HIS A 130 20.42 12.10 -13.55
N LEU A 131 20.31 11.22 -12.56
CA LEU A 131 19.38 11.38 -11.45
C LEU A 131 19.85 12.47 -10.48
N LEU A 132 18.91 13.27 -9.95
CA LEU A 132 19.22 14.27 -8.93
C LEU A 132 19.08 13.68 -7.51
N PRO A 133 19.99 14.01 -6.58
CA PRO A 133 19.87 13.58 -5.17
C PRO A 133 18.64 14.19 -4.49
N ASN A 134 18.34 15.43 -4.85
CA ASN A 134 17.26 16.22 -4.27
C ASN A 134 16.69 17.15 -5.36
N PRO A 135 15.57 16.80 -6.00
CA PRO A 135 14.93 17.66 -6.94
C PRO A 135 14.31 18.80 -6.12
N SER A 136 15.00 19.93 -6.07
CA SER A 136 14.44 21.18 -5.54
C SER A 136 13.26 21.70 -6.38
N GLY A 137 12.85 20.96 -7.42
CA GLY A 137 11.75 21.24 -8.34
C GLY A 137 11.01 19.96 -8.78
N SER A 138 10.18 20.07 -9.81
CA SER A 138 9.24 19.01 -10.25
C SER A 138 9.85 17.89 -11.10
N GLN A 139 11.16 17.92 -11.39
CA GLN A 139 11.82 16.92 -12.25
C GLN A 139 12.91 16.16 -11.48
N PRO A 140 12.84 14.82 -11.46
CA PRO A 140 13.75 13.98 -10.65
C PRO A 140 15.14 13.75 -11.26
N TYR A 141 15.45 14.41 -12.36
CA TYR A 141 16.68 14.25 -13.13
C TYR A 141 17.23 15.62 -13.50
N HIS A 142 18.53 15.67 -13.74
CA HIS A 142 19.19 16.76 -14.41
C HIS A 142 19.36 16.39 -15.87
N LEU A 143 18.94 17.29 -16.76
CA LEU A 143 19.13 17.16 -18.20
C LEU A 143 20.17 18.20 -18.62
N ASP A 144 21.33 17.73 -19.08
CA ASP A 144 22.41 18.60 -19.51
C ASP A 144 22.01 19.37 -20.79
N THR A 145 22.62 20.54 -21.00
CA THR A 145 22.52 21.21 -22.29
C THR A 145 23.27 20.42 -23.36
N PRO A 146 22.75 20.31 -24.59
CA PRO A 146 23.44 19.60 -25.67
C PRO A 146 24.85 20.15 -25.89
N GLN A 147 25.83 19.26 -25.95
CA GLN A 147 27.24 19.56 -26.17
C GLN A 147 27.69 19.10 -27.57
N PRO A 148 28.61 19.81 -28.23
CA PRO A 148 29.28 19.33 -29.42
C PRO A 148 29.86 17.92 -29.25
N TRP A 149 29.75 17.08 -30.29
CA TRP A 149 30.14 15.67 -30.23
C TRP A 149 31.63 15.42 -29.96
N ASP A 150 32.48 16.40 -30.25
CA ASP A 150 33.92 16.38 -30.07
C ASP A 150 34.35 16.73 -28.64
N ARG A 151 33.44 17.27 -27.82
CA ARG A 151 33.68 17.46 -26.38
C ARG A 151 33.34 16.18 -25.64
N THR A 152 34.35 15.33 -25.39
CA THR A 152 34.14 13.99 -24.82
C THR A 152 34.16 13.94 -23.31
N GLU A 153 34.68 14.97 -22.64
CA GLU A 153 34.81 15.04 -21.18
C GLU A 153 33.46 14.87 -20.48
N SER A 154 33.42 13.98 -19.49
CA SER A 154 32.20 13.71 -18.71
C SER A 154 32.52 13.27 -17.29
N GLN A 155 31.74 13.70 -16.31
CA GLN A 155 31.97 13.35 -14.91
C GLN A 155 31.03 12.26 -14.40
N PHE A 156 30.49 11.39 -15.27
CA PHE A 156 29.41 10.45 -14.90
C PHE A 156 29.74 9.57 -13.69
N VAL A 157 30.97 9.04 -13.61
CA VAL A 157 31.38 8.18 -12.49
C VAL A 157 31.41 8.99 -11.19
N ALA A 158 32.04 10.18 -11.21
CA ALA A 158 32.10 11.07 -10.06
C ALA A 158 30.71 11.56 -9.63
N THR A 159 29.83 11.90 -10.57
CA THR A 159 28.44 12.28 -10.29
C THR A 159 27.65 11.13 -9.67
N ALA A 160 27.80 9.90 -10.19
CA ALA A 160 27.12 8.72 -9.65
C ALA A 160 27.65 8.34 -8.26
N GLU A 161 28.96 8.45 -8.03
CA GLU A 161 29.58 8.22 -6.72
C GLU A 161 29.17 9.29 -5.71
N ALA A 162 29.19 10.57 -6.08
CA ALA A 162 28.70 11.66 -5.24
C ALA A 162 27.21 11.49 -4.89
N LEU A 163 26.39 11.06 -5.86
CA LEU A 163 24.98 10.74 -5.65
C LEU A 163 24.82 9.57 -4.66
N GLU A 164 25.59 8.49 -4.84
CA GLU A 164 25.59 7.35 -3.92
C GLU A 164 26.09 7.73 -2.52
N GLU A 165 27.11 8.58 -2.40
CA GLU A 165 27.62 9.07 -1.12
C GLU A 165 26.62 9.98 -0.42
N GLU A 166 25.94 10.87 -1.14
CA GLU A 166 24.89 11.71 -0.57
C GLU A 166 23.69 10.85 -0.13
N LEU A 167 23.30 9.86 -0.94
CA LEU A 167 22.32 8.85 -0.56
C LEU A 167 22.82 8.06 0.65
N ALA A 168 24.08 7.65 0.73
CA ALA A 168 24.63 6.86 1.84
C ALA A 168 24.77 7.69 3.14
N ARG A 169 25.14 8.95 3.08
CA ARG A 169 25.25 9.84 4.26
C ARG A 169 23.88 10.07 4.91
N LYS A 170 22.86 10.34 4.08
CA LYS A 170 21.46 10.34 4.52
C LYS A 170 21.00 8.95 5.02
N ALA A 171 21.78 7.88 4.79
CA ALA A 171 21.53 6.53 5.31
C ALA A 171 22.01 6.36 6.72
N GLU A 172 23.19 6.86 7.01
CA GLU A 172 23.76 6.80 8.34
C GLU A 172 22.95 7.66 9.30
N ASP A 173 22.56 8.87 8.88
CA ASP A 173 21.66 9.76 9.64
C ASP A 173 20.27 9.13 9.90
N ALA A 174 19.84 8.18 9.04
CA ALA A 174 18.58 7.46 9.19
C ALA A 174 18.73 6.09 9.89
N ARG A 175 19.93 5.50 9.91
CA ARG A 175 20.21 4.20 10.55
C ARG A 175 20.34 4.32 12.07
N GLU A 176 20.62 5.52 12.59
CA GLU A 176 20.46 5.80 14.02
C GLU A 176 18.98 5.80 14.46
N ALA A 177 18.02 5.82 13.51
CA ALA A 177 16.58 5.79 13.76
C ALA A 177 15.90 4.53 13.17
N ASP A 178 16.02 3.44 13.93
CA ASP A 178 15.14 2.26 13.94
C ASP A 178 15.15 1.33 12.70
N ASP A 179 15.27 0.01 12.92
CA ASP A 179 15.28 -1.07 11.90
C ASP A 179 13.88 -1.32 11.30
N THR A 180 12.96 -0.35 11.42
CA THR A 180 11.58 -0.48 10.98
C THR A 180 11.46 -0.33 9.45
N PRO A 181 10.71 -1.23 8.78
CA PRO A 181 10.47 -1.12 7.35
C PRO A 181 9.77 0.20 6.98
N ARG A 182 10.34 0.91 6.00
CA ARG A 182 9.87 2.23 5.56
C ARG A 182 8.92 2.13 4.37
N ALA A 183 7.82 2.89 4.40
CA ALA A 183 6.76 2.85 3.40
C ALA A 183 6.48 4.22 2.78
N MET A 184 6.32 4.24 1.45
CA MET A 184 5.79 5.39 0.70
C MET A 184 4.28 5.26 0.57
N LEU A 185 3.52 6.25 1.04
CA LEU A 185 2.05 6.22 0.95
C LEU A 185 1.58 6.91 -0.32
N VAL A 186 0.66 6.29 -1.04
CA VAL A 186 0.21 6.77 -2.35
C VAL A 186 -1.31 6.77 -2.42
N SER A 187 -1.89 7.94 -2.72
CA SER A 187 -3.31 8.07 -3.03
C SER A 187 -3.49 8.49 -4.47
N VAL A 188 -4.27 7.71 -5.22
CA VAL A 188 -4.59 7.97 -6.62
C VAL A 188 -6.09 7.81 -6.82
N GLY A 189 -6.75 8.88 -7.25
CA GLY A 189 -8.20 8.82 -7.45
C GLY A 189 -8.77 10.07 -8.10
N THR A 190 -10.08 10.02 -8.33
CA THR A 190 -10.87 11.13 -8.87
C THR A 190 -11.27 12.16 -7.81
N GLN A 191 -11.19 11.76 -6.53
CA GLN A 191 -11.59 12.56 -5.38
C GLN A 191 -10.79 13.88 -5.28
N PRO A 192 -11.37 14.93 -4.67
CA PRO A 192 -10.65 16.14 -4.32
C PRO A 192 -9.41 15.86 -3.47
N ARG A 193 -8.37 16.69 -3.61
CA ARG A 193 -7.10 16.54 -2.90
C ARG A 193 -7.27 16.51 -1.38
N ILE A 194 -8.16 17.35 -0.84
CA ILE A 194 -8.47 17.41 0.60
C ILE A 194 -8.93 16.05 1.14
N ILE A 195 -9.78 15.34 0.38
CA ILE A 195 -10.28 14.02 0.79
C ILE A 195 -9.16 12.98 0.72
N GLN A 196 -8.35 13.01 -0.34
CA GLN A 196 -7.21 12.11 -0.49
C GLN A 196 -6.16 12.30 0.61
N GLU A 197 -5.90 13.54 1.03
CA GLU A 197 -4.97 13.86 2.12
C GLU A 197 -5.47 13.28 3.45
N ARG A 198 -6.77 13.42 3.76
CA ARG A 198 -7.38 12.80 4.94
C ARG A 198 -7.29 11.27 4.91
N ASN A 199 -7.55 10.64 3.77
CA ASN A 199 -7.38 9.19 3.65
C ASN A 199 -5.92 8.78 3.86
N LEU A 200 -4.95 9.58 3.42
CA LEU A 200 -3.53 9.32 3.65
C LEU A 200 -3.13 9.52 5.12
N ASP A 201 -3.79 10.40 5.86
CA ASP A 201 -3.59 10.52 7.31
C ASP A 201 -4.02 9.23 8.02
N GLU A 202 -5.20 8.71 7.68
CA GLU A 202 -5.68 7.42 8.18
C GLU A 202 -4.79 6.25 7.73
N LEU A 203 -4.37 6.22 6.47
CA LEU A 203 -3.44 5.21 5.96
C LEU A 203 -2.08 5.27 6.67
N ALA A 204 -1.62 6.46 7.06
CA ALA A 204 -0.41 6.61 7.85
C ALA A 204 -0.56 6.04 9.26
N GLU A 205 -1.73 6.20 9.88
CA GLU A 205 -2.04 5.56 11.17
C GLU A 205 -2.04 4.03 11.06
N LEU A 206 -2.62 3.50 9.97
CA LEU A 206 -2.61 2.07 9.66
C LEU A 206 -1.17 1.57 9.47
N ALA A 207 -0.36 2.30 8.69
CA ALA A 207 1.03 1.95 8.43
C ALA A 207 1.83 1.89 9.74
N ARG A 208 1.69 2.90 10.60
CA ARG A 208 2.32 2.91 11.94
C ARG A 208 1.86 1.75 12.80
N THR A 209 0.57 1.44 12.79
CA THR A 209 -0.01 0.30 13.52
C THR A 209 0.59 -1.03 13.06
N ALA A 210 0.85 -1.18 11.75
CA ALA A 210 1.46 -2.38 11.17
C ALA A 210 2.97 -2.49 11.45
N GLY A 211 3.59 -1.51 12.12
CA GLY A 211 5.02 -1.42 12.33
C GLY A 211 5.80 -0.86 11.14
N LEU A 212 5.17 -0.02 10.31
CA LEU A 212 5.82 0.66 9.19
C LEU A 212 6.11 2.12 9.52
N THR A 213 7.29 2.59 9.12
CA THR A 213 7.67 4.00 9.21
C THR A 213 7.31 4.73 7.92
N VAL A 214 6.51 5.80 8.00
CA VAL A 214 6.08 6.55 6.81
C VAL A 214 7.22 7.42 6.30
N ALA A 215 7.76 7.07 5.15
CA ALA A 215 8.88 7.75 4.50
C ALA A 215 8.46 9.00 3.70
N GLY A 216 7.23 9.02 3.21
CA GLY A 216 6.73 10.07 2.35
C GLY A 216 5.30 9.80 1.90
N ARG A 217 4.72 10.78 1.20
CA ARG A 217 3.35 10.75 0.71
C ARG A 217 3.28 11.31 -0.71
N MET A 218 2.49 10.67 -1.57
CA MET A 218 2.15 11.18 -2.91
C MET A 218 0.64 11.17 -3.09
N VAL A 219 0.09 12.31 -3.54
CA VAL A 219 -1.29 12.45 -3.95
C VAL A 219 -1.33 12.72 -5.45
N GLN A 220 -2.08 11.92 -6.20
CA GLN A 220 -2.30 12.12 -7.62
C GLN A 220 -3.78 12.09 -7.96
N ARG A 221 -4.33 13.26 -8.31
CA ARG A 221 -5.68 13.33 -8.86
C ARG A 221 -5.68 12.92 -10.33
N VAL A 222 -6.56 11.99 -10.71
CA VAL A 222 -6.75 11.55 -12.09
C VAL A 222 -8.20 11.71 -12.50
N ALA A 223 -8.46 12.00 -13.77
CA ALA A 223 -9.82 12.01 -14.31
C ALA A 223 -10.38 10.58 -14.44
N GLN A 224 -9.52 9.64 -14.84
CA GLN A 224 -9.82 8.22 -14.93
C GLN A 224 -8.59 7.41 -14.53
N ILE A 225 -8.80 6.35 -13.75
CA ILE A 225 -7.73 5.47 -13.27
C ILE A 225 -7.21 4.62 -14.43
N ASN A 226 -5.88 4.58 -14.61
CA ASN A 226 -5.28 3.73 -15.63
C ASN A 226 -5.39 2.24 -15.24
N PRO A 227 -5.98 1.38 -16.07
CA PRO A 227 -6.16 -0.04 -15.74
C PRO A 227 -4.85 -0.83 -15.61
N ARG A 228 -3.74 -0.34 -16.15
CA ARG A 228 -2.43 -1.01 -16.07
C ARG A 228 -1.54 -0.53 -14.92
N LEU A 229 -1.46 0.79 -14.69
CA LEU A 229 -0.49 1.40 -13.76
C LEU A 229 -1.11 2.30 -12.70
N ILE A 230 -2.44 2.46 -12.71
CA ILE A 230 -3.20 3.40 -11.87
C ILE A 230 -2.92 4.89 -12.17
N MET A 231 -1.67 5.24 -12.43
CA MET A 231 -1.17 6.57 -12.82
C MET A 231 -0.31 6.49 -14.11
N GLY A 232 -0.01 7.65 -14.70
CA GLY A 232 0.84 7.73 -15.90
C GLY A 232 2.31 7.43 -15.60
N LYS A 233 3.06 6.95 -16.60
CA LYS A 233 4.49 6.57 -16.46
C LYS A 233 5.32 7.65 -15.76
N GLY A 234 5.22 8.91 -16.18
CA GLY A 234 5.97 10.03 -15.57
C GLY A 234 5.74 10.18 -14.06
N LYS A 235 4.51 9.93 -13.59
CA LYS A 235 4.20 10.01 -12.16
C LYS A 235 4.73 8.81 -11.38
N VAL A 236 4.79 7.63 -12.01
CA VAL A 236 5.45 6.46 -11.42
C VAL A 236 6.95 6.72 -11.25
N ALA A 237 7.62 7.39 -12.19
CA ALA A 237 9.02 7.77 -11.99
C ALA A 237 9.21 8.78 -10.86
N GLU A 238 8.34 9.80 -10.76
CA GLU A 238 8.37 10.72 -9.63
C GLU A 238 8.16 9.98 -8.30
N LEU A 239 7.25 9.02 -8.26
CA LEU A 239 7.02 8.15 -7.10
C LEU A 239 8.27 7.34 -6.74
N GLU A 240 8.95 6.75 -7.72
CA GLU A 240 10.17 5.98 -7.50
C GLU A 240 11.30 6.85 -6.92
N VAL A 241 11.40 8.10 -7.37
CA VAL A 241 12.41 9.03 -6.87
C VAL A 241 12.12 9.45 -5.42
N LEU A 242 10.86 9.76 -5.11
CA LEU A 242 10.44 10.03 -3.74
C LEU A 242 10.67 8.79 -2.85
N ALA A 243 10.40 7.59 -3.36
CA ALA A 243 10.65 6.35 -2.64
C ALA A 243 12.15 6.12 -2.39
N LEU A 244 13.02 6.46 -3.34
CA LEU A 244 14.48 6.39 -3.18
C LEU A 244 14.98 7.38 -2.12
N GLN A 245 14.54 8.63 -2.17
CA GLN A 245 14.90 9.66 -1.18
C GLN A 245 14.41 9.30 0.22
N GLY A 246 13.17 8.83 0.31
CA GLY A 246 12.55 8.41 1.55
C GLY A 246 13.01 7.03 2.04
N ARG A 247 13.82 6.29 1.25
CA ARG A 247 14.26 4.90 1.52
C ARG A 247 13.09 3.96 1.75
N ALA A 248 11.99 4.19 1.06
CA ALA A 248 10.81 3.36 1.19
C ALA A 248 11.07 1.99 0.54
N GLY A 249 11.29 0.96 1.35
CA GLY A 249 11.42 -0.42 0.87
C GLY A 249 10.12 -0.98 0.28
N MET A 250 9.00 -0.30 0.53
CA MET A 250 7.68 -0.67 0.03
C MET A 250 6.80 0.54 -0.29
N MET A 251 5.80 0.30 -1.11
CA MET A 251 4.75 1.27 -1.46
C MET A 251 3.40 0.77 -0.95
N VAL A 252 2.63 1.66 -0.34
CA VAL A 252 1.29 1.39 0.18
C VAL A 252 0.29 2.30 -0.52
N PHE A 253 -0.65 1.69 -1.25
CA PHE A 253 -1.70 2.41 -1.97
C PHE A 253 -2.98 2.46 -1.14
N ASP A 254 -3.61 3.64 -1.04
CA ASP A 254 -4.88 3.83 -0.31
C ASP A 254 -6.06 3.08 -0.99
N GLY A 255 -6.08 3.06 -2.33
CA GLY A 255 -7.09 2.34 -3.10
C GLY A 255 -6.75 0.86 -3.32
N GLU A 256 -7.78 0.03 -3.50
CA GLU A 256 -7.59 -1.38 -3.86
C GLU A 256 -6.94 -1.51 -5.25
N LEU A 257 -5.90 -2.35 -5.34
CA LEU A 257 -5.21 -2.61 -6.59
C LEU A 257 -5.75 -3.89 -7.25
N SER A 258 -6.01 -3.82 -8.56
CA SER A 258 -6.25 -5.04 -9.36
C SER A 258 -4.98 -5.90 -9.43
N PRO A 259 -5.10 -7.23 -9.65
CA PRO A 259 -3.94 -8.11 -9.78
C PRO A 259 -2.92 -7.63 -10.82
N ALA A 260 -3.39 -7.06 -11.94
CA ALA A 260 -2.52 -6.54 -12.99
C ALA A 260 -1.77 -5.28 -12.57
N GLN A 261 -2.45 -4.34 -11.88
CA GLN A 261 -1.81 -3.13 -11.37
C GLN A 261 -0.76 -3.45 -10.33
N LEU A 262 -1.07 -4.32 -9.36
CA LEU A 262 -0.13 -4.73 -8.32
C LEU A 262 1.13 -5.36 -8.92
N HIS A 263 0.97 -6.27 -9.89
CA HIS A 263 2.09 -6.90 -10.58
C HIS A 263 2.92 -5.90 -11.38
N ASN A 264 2.29 -5.07 -12.22
CA ASN A 264 3.02 -4.10 -13.05
C ASN A 264 3.76 -3.07 -12.20
N LEU A 265 3.16 -2.59 -11.12
CA LEU A 265 3.81 -1.64 -10.20
C LEU A 265 4.99 -2.30 -9.47
N ALA A 266 4.83 -3.53 -8.99
CA ALA A 266 5.92 -4.27 -8.34
C ALA A 266 7.08 -4.57 -9.29
N ASP A 267 6.79 -4.90 -10.55
CA ASP A 267 7.80 -5.18 -11.58
C ASP A 267 8.57 -3.90 -11.97
N ILE A 268 7.87 -2.77 -12.12
CA ILE A 268 8.47 -1.50 -12.54
C ILE A 268 9.29 -0.85 -11.42
N THR A 269 8.80 -0.92 -10.18
CA THR A 269 9.45 -0.25 -9.03
C THR A 269 10.51 -1.14 -8.37
N GLU A 270 10.57 -2.43 -8.73
CA GLU A 270 11.40 -3.44 -8.07
C GLU A 270 11.19 -3.50 -6.54
N ARG A 271 10.02 -3.05 -6.03
CA ARG A 271 9.67 -2.95 -4.61
C ARG A 271 8.43 -3.76 -4.24
N LYS A 272 8.26 -4.01 -2.93
CA LYS A 272 7.02 -4.58 -2.41
C LYS A 272 5.91 -3.53 -2.54
N VAL A 273 4.87 -3.85 -3.30
CA VAL A 273 3.67 -3.02 -3.42
C VAL A 273 2.53 -3.72 -2.70
N ILE A 274 1.87 -3.01 -1.79
CA ILE A 274 0.65 -3.45 -1.13
C ILE A 274 -0.42 -2.37 -1.24
N ASP A 275 -1.67 -2.76 -1.09
CA ASP A 275 -2.79 -1.84 -0.97
C ASP A 275 -3.32 -1.78 0.48
N ARG A 276 -4.28 -0.89 0.70
CA ARG A 276 -4.96 -0.72 1.99
C ARG A 276 -5.58 -2.02 2.51
N THR A 277 -6.16 -2.83 1.63
CA THR A 277 -6.75 -4.13 1.99
C THR A 277 -5.71 -5.07 2.58
N GLN A 278 -4.57 -5.24 1.92
CA GLN A 278 -3.47 -6.08 2.40
C GLN A 278 -2.87 -5.52 3.70
N LEU A 279 -2.70 -4.20 3.82
CA LEU A 279 -2.18 -3.58 5.05
C LEU A 279 -3.10 -3.87 6.25
N ILE A 280 -4.40 -3.72 6.07
CA ILE A 280 -5.41 -4.02 7.10
C ILE A 280 -5.35 -5.51 7.49
N LEU A 281 -5.27 -6.42 6.51
CA LEU A 281 -5.11 -7.86 6.77
C LEU A 281 -3.84 -8.18 7.56
N ASP A 282 -2.74 -7.50 7.28
CA ASP A 282 -1.46 -7.69 7.98
C ASP A 282 -1.55 -7.20 9.43
N ILE A 283 -2.19 -6.04 9.68
CA ILE A 283 -2.47 -5.55 11.04
C ILE A 283 -3.30 -6.59 11.81
N PHE A 284 -4.36 -7.11 11.19
CA PHE A 284 -5.19 -8.11 11.85
C PHE A 284 -4.46 -9.41 12.14
N ALA A 285 -3.55 -9.83 11.25
CA ALA A 285 -2.74 -11.01 11.50
C ALA A 285 -1.83 -10.85 12.73
N GLN A 286 -1.32 -9.63 12.95
CA GLN A 286 -0.52 -9.31 14.14
C GLN A 286 -1.34 -9.32 15.43
N HIS A 287 -2.62 -8.91 15.37
CA HIS A 287 -3.50 -8.80 16.55
C HIS A 287 -4.37 -10.04 16.80
N ALA A 288 -4.41 -11.02 15.88
CA ALA A 288 -5.17 -12.25 16.04
C ALA A 288 -4.51 -13.19 17.06
N VAL A 289 -5.10 -13.30 18.26
CA VAL A 289 -4.59 -14.17 19.33
C VAL A 289 -5.34 -15.50 19.35
N SER A 290 -6.67 -15.44 19.26
CA SER A 290 -7.54 -16.60 19.33
C SER A 290 -7.43 -17.50 18.10
N ARG A 291 -7.74 -18.79 18.27
CA ARG A 291 -7.78 -19.72 17.14
C ARG A 291 -8.80 -19.30 16.07
N ALA A 292 -9.96 -18.78 16.49
CA ALA A 292 -11.01 -18.33 15.58
C ALA A 292 -10.53 -17.12 14.76
N GLY A 293 -9.97 -16.11 15.43
CA GLY A 293 -9.42 -14.91 14.79
C GLY A 293 -8.30 -15.24 13.81
N LYS A 294 -7.35 -16.10 14.21
CA LYS A 294 -6.25 -16.55 13.32
C LYS A 294 -6.77 -17.23 12.05
N LEU A 295 -7.75 -18.13 12.19
CA LEU A 295 -8.37 -18.82 11.05
C LEU A 295 -9.14 -17.86 10.13
N GLN A 296 -9.84 -16.86 10.67
CA GLN A 296 -10.56 -15.87 9.88
C GLN A 296 -9.62 -14.96 9.10
N VAL A 297 -8.56 -14.46 9.73
CA VAL A 297 -7.56 -13.63 9.06
C VAL A 297 -6.85 -14.43 7.97
N GLU A 298 -6.48 -15.69 8.25
CA GLU A 298 -5.89 -16.57 7.24
C GLU A 298 -6.86 -16.78 6.06
N LEU A 299 -8.15 -17.04 6.33
CA LEU A 299 -9.16 -17.18 5.28
C LEU A 299 -9.28 -15.91 4.42
N ALA A 300 -9.27 -14.74 5.05
CA ALA A 300 -9.36 -13.46 4.36
C ALA A 300 -8.11 -13.19 3.50
N GLN A 301 -6.91 -13.44 4.03
CA GLN A 301 -5.65 -13.35 3.30
C GLN A 301 -5.61 -14.29 2.10
N LEU A 302 -6.07 -15.53 2.25
CA LEU A 302 -6.14 -16.50 1.16
C LEU A 302 -7.14 -16.09 0.08
N ARG A 303 -8.32 -15.58 0.46
CA ARG A 303 -9.32 -15.04 -0.49
C ARG A 303 -8.77 -13.86 -1.28
N TYR A 304 -8.07 -12.95 -0.61
CA TYR A 304 -7.47 -11.78 -1.25
C TYR A 304 -6.30 -12.16 -2.18
N THR A 305 -5.43 -13.09 -1.72
CA THR A 305 -4.22 -13.50 -2.44
C THR A 305 -4.51 -14.42 -3.62
N GLN A 306 -5.49 -15.33 -3.52
CA GLN A 306 -5.79 -16.32 -4.56
C GLN A 306 -5.95 -15.74 -5.98
N PRO A 307 -6.79 -14.71 -6.22
CA PRO A 307 -6.92 -14.10 -7.54
C PRO A 307 -5.64 -13.39 -8.00
N ARG A 308 -4.76 -13.02 -7.06
CA ARG A 308 -3.54 -12.21 -7.25
C ARG A 308 -2.24 -13.04 -7.39
N LEU A 309 -2.32 -14.37 -7.42
CA LEU A 309 -1.14 -15.25 -7.59
C LEU A 309 -0.56 -15.30 -9.01
N VAL A 310 -1.21 -14.65 -9.98
CA VAL A 310 -0.77 -14.64 -11.37
C VAL A 310 0.50 -13.79 -11.48
N GLY A 311 1.65 -14.42 -11.79
CA GLY A 311 2.87 -13.70 -12.19
C GLY A 311 4.14 -13.93 -11.36
N LYS A 312 4.06 -14.47 -10.14
CA LYS A 312 5.25 -14.69 -9.27
C LYS A 312 6.32 -15.64 -9.86
N ASN A 313 6.00 -16.42 -10.89
CA ASN A 313 6.83 -17.53 -11.38
C ASN A 313 7.39 -17.39 -12.80
N ARG A 314 7.28 -16.24 -13.48
CA ARG A 314 7.84 -16.12 -14.85
C ARG A 314 9.36 -16.37 -14.92
N ALA A 315 10.10 -16.09 -13.85
CA ALA A 315 11.53 -16.45 -13.76
C ALA A 315 11.77 -17.97 -13.73
N MET A 316 10.85 -18.75 -13.13
CA MET A 316 10.90 -20.22 -13.08
C MET A 316 10.32 -20.87 -14.35
N ASP A 317 9.32 -20.25 -14.98
CA ASP A 317 8.75 -20.69 -16.25
C ASP A 317 9.72 -20.47 -17.43
N ARG A 318 10.65 -19.51 -17.33
CA ARG A 318 11.73 -19.33 -18.32
C ARG A 318 12.88 -20.34 -18.14
N LEU A 319 13.15 -20.77 -16.90
CA LEU A 319 14.18 -21.79 -16.59
C LEU A 319 13.71 -23.22 -16.93
N MET A 320 12.41 -23.51 -16.79
CA MET A 320 11.78 -24.70 -17.38
C MET A 320 11.43 -24.40 -18.84
N GLY A 321 12.45 -24.45 -19.70
CA GLY A 321 12.44 -23.93 -21.07
C GLY A 321 11.20 -24.22 -21.92
N GLY A 322 10.98 -23.32 -22.89
CA GLY A 322 9.90 -23.32 -23.90
C GLY A 322 9.89 -24.49 -24.88
N ILE A 323 10.11 -25.71 -24.40
CA ILE A 323 9.77 -26.94 -25.11
C ILE A 323 8.47 -27.43 -24.49
N GLY A 324 7.41 -27.39 -25.28
CA GLY A 324 6.10 -27.90 -24.91
C GLY A 324 6.21 -29.32 -24.35
N GLY A 325 6.09 -29.44 -23.03
CA GLY A 325 5.78 -30.69 -22.37
C GLY A 325 4.36 -31.08 -22.72
N ARG A 326 4.19 -31.80 -23.83
CA ARG A 326 2.99 -32.61 -24.08
C ARG A 326 2.96 -33.72 -23.04
N GLY A 327 2.37 -33.42 -21.89
CA GLY A 327 1.95 -34.37 -20.88
C GLY A 327 0.74 -33.78 -20.14
N PRO A 328 -0.20 -34.60 -19.64
CA PRO A 328 -1.34 -34.13 -18.85
C PRO A 328 -0.84 -33.76 -17.44
N GLY A 329 -0.02 -32.72 -17.34
CA GLY A 329 0.54 -32.20 -16.10
C GLY A 329 -0.06 -30.85 -15.80
N GLU A 330 -0.85 -30.78 -14.72
CA GLU A 330 -1.41 -29.53 -14.17
C GLU A 330 -0.31 -28.46 -14.03
N THR A 331 -0.60 -27.22 -14.43
CA THR A 331 0.38 -26.13 -14.31
C THR A 331 0.67 -25.84 -12.84
N LYS A 332 1.91 -25.47 -12.47
CA LYS A 332 2.26 -25.14 -11.06
C LYS A 332 1.31 -24.12 -10.44
N LEU A 333 0.88 -23.12 -11.23
CA LEU A 333 -0.08 -22.10 -10.81
C LEU A 333 -1.46 -22.70 -10.49
N GLU A 334 -1.89 -23.70 -11.26
CA GLU A 334 -3.16 -24.39 -11.03
C GLU A 334 -3.09 -25.29 -9.80
N THR A 335 -1.97 -26.01 -9.61
CA THR A 335 -1.71 -26.77 -8.38
C THR A 335 -1.70 -25.86 -7.14
N ASP A 336 -1.06 -24.70 -7.21
CA ASP A 336 -1.03 -23.74 -6.09
C ASP A 336 -2.43 -23.16 -5.81
N ARG A 337 -3.19 -22.83 -6.86
CA ARG A 337 -4.60 -22.42 -6.72
C ARG A 337 -5.44 -23.52 -6.06
N ARG A 338 -5.25 -24.79 -6.44
CA ARG A 338 -5.96 -25.93 -5.85
C ARG A 338 -5.64 -26.06 -4.37
N LYS A 339 -4.36 -26.02 -3.99
CA LYS A 339 -3.93 -26.06 -2.57
C LYS A 339 -4.59 -24.96 -1.75
N ILE A 340 -4.68 -23.75 -2.28
CA ILE A 340 -5.35 -22.64 -1.60
C ILE A 340 -6.85 -22.89 -1.45
N ARG A 341 -7.53 -23.40 -2.47
CA ARG A 341 -8.96 -23.78 -2.37
C ARG A 341 -9.18 -24.85 -1.31
N GLU A 342 -8.34 -25.88 -1.28
CA GLU A 342 -8.41 -26.94 -0.28
C GLU A 342 -8.18 -26.40 1.14
N ARG A 343 -7.18 -25.51 1.32
CA ARG A 343 -6.91 -24.86 2.60
C ARG A 343 -8.10 -24.00 3.05
N MET A 344 -8.66 -23.18 2.17
CA MET A 344 -9.86 -22.39 2.47
C MET A 344 -11.05 -23.27 2.87
N ALA A 345 -11.25 -24.41 2.19
CA ALA A 345 -12.32 -25.35 2.54
C ALA A 345 -12.14 -25.97 3.93
N ARG A 346 -10.91 -26.33 4.30
CA ARG A 346 -10.58 -26.82 5.66
C ARG A 346 -10.84 -25.74 6.72
N ILE A 347 -10.34 -24.53 6.49
CA ILE A 347 -10.53 -23.40 7.41
C ILE A 347 -12.02 -23.11 7.63
N ARG A 348 -12.83 -23.08 6.56
CA ARG A 348 -14.29 -22.90 6.67
C ARG A 348 -14.94 -23.96 7.55
N LYS A 349 -14.57 -25.23 7.37
CA LYS A 349 -15.09 -26.34 8.19
C LYS A 349 -14.70 -26.19 9.66
N GLU A 350 -13.48 -25.75 9.96
CA GLU A 350 -13.03 -25.47 11.33
C GLU A 350 -13.78 -24.29 11.95
N LEU A 351 -14.00 -23.21 11.19
CA LEU A 351 -14.79 -22.06 11.64
C LEU A 351 -16.24 -22.46 11.93
N ASP A 352 -16.86 -23.29 11.10
CA ASP A 352 -18.23 -23.78 11.33
C ASP A 352 -18.34 -24.63 12.60
N GLN A 353 -17.31 -25.39 12.96
CA GLN A 353 -17.26 -26.12 14.23
C GLN A 353 -17.20 -25.16 15.43
N LEU A 354 -16.36 -24.12 15.36
CA LEU A 354 -16.25 -23.10 16.41
C LEU A 354 -17.55 -22.31 16.57
N ARG A 355 -18.23 -22.00 15.45
CA ARG A 355 -19.56 -21.35 15.45
C ARG A 355 -20.61 -22.16 16.21
N ARG A 356 -20.67 -23.47 15.96
CA ARG A 356 -21.57 -24.38 16.70
C ARG A 356 -21.26 -24.39 18.20
N GLN A 357 -19.99 -24.34 18.59
CA GLN A 357 -19.63 -24.26 20.01
C GLN A 357 -20.10 -22.94 20.65
N ARG A 358 -19.99 -21.81 19.94
CA ARG A 358 -20.48 -20.51 20.40
C ARG A 358 -22.01 -20.47 20.51
N SER A 359 -22.75 -21.10 19.58
CA SER A 359 -24.21 -21.12 19.65
C SER A 359 -24.73 -21.84 20.90
N PHE A 360 -24.07 -22.90 21.37
CA PHE A 360 -24.41 -23.53 22.66
C PHE A 360 -24.22 -22.59 23.85
N THR A 361 -23.13 -21.81 23.85
CA THR A 361 -22.88 -20.81 24.91
C THR A 361 -23.93 -19.71 24.88
N ARG A 362 -24.32 -19.23 23.69
CA ARG A 362 -25.41 -18.27 23.49
C ARG A 362 -26.75 -18.81 23.99
N ALA A 363 -27.12 -20.02 23.58
CA ALA A 363 -28.37 -20.66 24.01
C ALA A 363 -28.43 -20.81 25.55
N ARG A 364 -27.31 -21.13 26.20
CA ARG A 364 -27.23 -21.20 27.66
C ARG A 364 -27.44 -19.83 28.31
N ARG A 365 -26.86 -18.76 27.77
CA ARG A 365 -27.02 -17.38 28.28
C ARG A 365 -28.46 -16.87 28.12
N SER A 366 -29.04 -17.08 26.94
CA SER A 366 -30.44 -16.71 26.68
C SER A 366 -31.39 -17.40 27.66
N ARG A 367 -31.18 -18.69 27.96
CA ARG A 367 -31.93 -19.41 29.01
C ARG A 367 -31.74 -18.85 30.42
N GLN A 368 -30.61 -18.20 30.69
CA GLN A 368 -30.31 -17.56 31.98
C GLN A 368 -30.83 -16.11 32.05
N GLY A 369 -31.37 -15.55 30.96
CA GLY A 369 -31.90 -14.18 30.92
C GLY A 369 -30.84 -13.10 31.14
N ILE A 370 -29.57 -13.37 30.86
CA ILE A 370 -28.47 -12.41 31.06
C ILE A 370 -28.34 -11.53 29.80
N PRO A 371 -28.52 -10.19 29.90
CA PRO A 371 -28.44 -9.30 28.73
C PRO A 371 -27.01 -9.14 28.22
N LEU A 372 -26.87 -8.86 26.92
CA LEU A 372 -25.61 -8.58 26.23
C LEU A 372 -25.62 -7.17 25.63
N ALA A 373 -24.71 -6.32 26.09
CA ALA A 373 -24.39 -5.05 25.45
C ALA A 373 -23.11 -5.19 24.60
N ALA A 374 -23.11 -4.69 23.37
CA ALA A 374 -21.93 -4.74 22.51
C ALA A 374 -21.45 -3.34 22.10
N LEU A 375 -20.15 -3.09 22.27
CA LEU A 375 -19.50 -1.82 21.94
C LEU A 375 -19.19 -1.79 20.44
N VAL A 376 -19.77 -0.84 19.71
CA VAL A 376 -19.50 -0.61 18.28
C VAL A 376 -18.99 0.80 18.07
N GLY A 377 -18.24 1.02 16.99
CA GLY A 377 -17.69 2.35 16.69
C GLY A 377 -16.37 2.30 15.96
N TYR A 378 -15.91 3.47 15.52
CA TYR A 378 -14.68 3.62 14.75
C TYR A 378 -13.45 3.12 15.52
N THR A 379 -12.40 2.71 14.82
CA THR A 379 -11.10 2.44 15.43
C THR A 379 -10.61 3.67 16.21
N ASN A 380 -10.01 3.45 17.38
CA ASN A 380 -9.56 4.51 18.29
C ASN A 380 -10.66 5.41 18.92
N ALA A 381 -11.94 5.05 18.78
CA ALA A 381 -13.03 5.74 19.50
C ALA A 381 -12.99 5.52 21.04
N GLY A 382 -12.13 4.62 21.53
CA GLY A 382 -11.99 4.31 22.96
C GLY A 382 -12.91 3.21 23.50
N LYS A 383 -13.40 2.30 22.63
CA LYS A 383 -14.24 1.15 23.03
C LYS A 383 -13.57 0.26 24.10
N SER A 384 -12.35 -0.17 23.86
CA SER A 384 -11.61 -1.02 24.80
C SER A 384 -11.29 -0.30 26.11
N THR A 385 -10.94 1.00 26.03
CA THR A 385 -10.78 1.87 27.20
C THR A 385 -12.07 1.92 28.02
N LEU A 386 -13.22 2.09 27.37
CA LEU A 386 -14.52 2.13 28.03
C LEU A 386 -14.85 0.79 28.71
N LEU A 387 -14.61 -0.34 28.02
CA LEU A 387 -14.80 -1.67 28.61
C LEU A 387 -13.97 -1.81 29.90
N ASN A 388 -12.69 -1.41 29.86
CA ASN A 388 -11.80 -1.48 31.03
C ASN A 388 -12.26 -0.64 32.19
N THR A 389 -12.61 0.62 31.92
CA THR A 389 -13.04 1.57 32.94
C THR A 389 -14.31 1.08 33.62
N LEU A 390 -15.26 0.54 32.86
CA LEU A 390 -16.51 0.00 33.41
C LEU A 390 -16.30 -1.31 34.18
N THR A 391 -15.38 -2.17 33.73
CA THR A 391 -15.17 -3.51 34.31
C THR A 391 -14.04 -3.57 35.35
N ARG A 392 -13.31 -2.47 35.58
CA ARG A 392 -12.06 -2.41 36.35
C ARG A 392 -11.05 -3.49 35.90
N SER A 393 -10.98 -3.73 34.59
CA SER A 393 -10.13 -4.75 33.96
C SER A 393 -8.91 -4.11 33.30
N GLU A 394 -7.80 -4.86 33.24
CA GLU A 394 -6.58 -4.49 32.52
C GLU A 394 -6.57 -5.08 31.09
N VAL A 395 -7.56 -4.77 30.24
CA VAL A 395 -7.37 -5.00 28.79
C VAL A 395 -6.41 -3.93 28.28
N LEU A 396 -5.42 -4.29 27.47
CA LEU A 396 -4.51 -3.29 26.90
C LEU A 396 -5.29 -2.37 25.95
N ALA A 397 -5.44 -1.10 26.33
CA ALA A 397 -6.00 -0.05 25.48
C ALA A 397 -4.84 0.78 24.93
N GLU A 398 -4.39 0.47 23.71
CA GLU A 398 -3.33 1.20 23.03
C GLU A 398 -3.94 2.19 22.01
N ASN A 399 -3.25 3.32 21.80
CA ASN A 399 -3.61 4.29 20.76
C ASN A 399 -3.13 3.80 19.38
N LYS A 400 -3.65 2.64 18.95
CA LYS A 400 -3.36 1.96 17.69
C LYS A 400 -4.66 1.55 17.02
N LEU A 401 -4.68 1.55 15.69
CA LEU A 401 -5.85 1.06 14.94
C LEU A 401 -5.98 -0.46 15.13
N PHE A 402 -7.21 -0.98 15.14
CA PHE A 402 -7.48 -2.41 15.27
C PHE A 402 -6.82 -3.13 16.47
N ALA A 403 -6.62 -2.41 17.59
CA ALA A 403 -6.08 -2.98 18.83
C ALA A 403 -6.86 -4.21 19.33
N THR A 404 -8.17 -4.28 19.04
CA THR A 404 -9.03 -5.42 19.36
C THR A 404 -9.53 -6.07 18.07
N LEU A 405 -9.15 -7.33 17.83
CA LEU A 405 -9.72 -8.18 16.79
C LEU A 405 -10.63 -9.28 17.38
N ASP A 406 -10.17 -9.94 18.44
CA ASP A 406 -10.94 -11.00 19.10
C ASP A 406 -11.96 -10.37 20.07
N PRO A 407 -13.26 -10.70 19.99
CA PRO A 407 -14.26 -10.10 20.85
C PRO A 407 -13.96 -10.43 22.31
N THR A 408 -13.84 -9.40 23.14
CA THR A 408 -13.57 -9.57 24.57
C THR A 408 -14.86 -9.40 25.34
N THR A 409 -15.29 -10.45 26.04
CA THR A 409 -16.50 -10.40 26.88
C THR A 409 -16.15 -10.27 28.36
N ARG A 410 -16.90 -9.43 29.08
CA ARG A 410 -16.77 -9.22 30.53
C ARG A 410 -18.14 -9.12 31.18
N ARG A 411 -18.23 -9.55 32.43
CA ARG A 411 -19.47 -9.44 33.23
C ARG A 411 -19.40 -8.16 34.05
N LEU A 412 -20.42 -7.33 33.92
CA LEU A 412 -20.71 -6.21 34.81
C LEU A 412 -21.76 -6.66 35.82
N ARG A 413 -21.47 -6.44 37.11
CA ARG A 413 -22.37 -6.77 38.21
C ARG A 413 -23.01 -5.50 38.74
N PHE A 414 -24.34 -5.52 38.85
CA PHE A 414 -25.14 -4.45 39.44
C PHE A 414 -25.57 -4.84 40.86
N PRO A 415 -25.98 -3.88 41.70
CA PRO A 415 -26.66 -4.18 42.96
C PRO A 415 -27.89 -5.09 42.75
N ALA A 416 -28.22 -5.92 43.74
CA ALA A 416 -29.34 -6.90 43.70
C ALA A 416 -29.15 -8.12 42.77
N GLU A 417 -27.93 -8.68 42.68
CA GLU A 417 -27.60 -9.92 41.93
C GLU A 417 -27.91 -9.89 40.42
N LYS A 418 -28.11 -8.70 39.84
CA LYS A 418 -28.28 -8.54 38.40
C LYS A 418 -26.93 -8.40 37.71
N GLU A 419 -26.81 -8.98 36.53
CA GLU A 419 -25.57 -8.94 35.76
C GLU A 419 -25.85 -8.70 34.27
N ILE A 420 -24.96 -7.94 33.62
CA ILE A 420 -24.93 -7.72 32.17
C ILE A 420 -23.60 -8.22 31.63
N ILE A 421 -23.58 -8.75 30.42
CA ILE A 421 -22.35 -9.04 29.69
C ILE A 421 -22.06 -7.88 28.74
N MET A 422 -20.84 -7.38 28.76
CA MET A 422 -20.35 -6.44 27.74
C MET A 422 -19.38 -7.14 26.81
N ALA A 423 -19.51 -6.88 25.51
CA ALA A 423 -18.58 -7.32 24.48
C ALA A 423 -17.89 -6.12 23.83
N ASP A 424 -16.56 -6.11 23.83
CA ASP A 424 -15.77 -5.23 22.96
C ASP A 424 -15.63 -5.91 21.59
N THR A 425 -15.87 -5.17 20.51
CA THR A 425 -15.79 -5.67 19.13
C THR A 425 -14.71 -4.97 18.33
N VAL A 426 -14.45 -5.50 17.15
CA VAL A 426 -13.52 -4.90 16.18
C VAL A 426 -13.95 -3.47 15.89
N GLY A 427 -13.00 -2.53 15.88
CA GLY A 427 -13.27 -1.16 15.45
C GLY A 427 -13.48 -1.08 13.96
N PHE A 428 -14.43 -0.26 13.53
CA PHE A 428 -14.69 -0.03 12.11
C PHE A 428 -13.75 1.02 11.53
N ILE A 429 -13.56 0.94 10.21
CA ILE A 429 -12.78 1.89 9.42
C ILE A 429 -13.55 2.24 8.15
N ARG A 430 -13.20 3.37 7.51
CA ARG A 430 -13.74 3.74 6.19
C ARG A 430 -13.27 2.75 5.13
N ASN A 431 -14.15 2.56 4.13
CA ASN A 431 -13.88 1.76 2.94
C ASN A 431 -13.37 0.35 3.31
N LEU A 432 -14.02 -0.30 4.28
CA LEU A 432 -13.68 -1.69 4.61
C LEU A 432 -13.99 -2.58 3.40
N PRO A 433 -13.01 -3.30 2.84
CA PRO A 433 -13.24 -4.17 1.68
C PRO A 433 -14.27 -5.27 1.97
N LYS A 434 -15.07 -5.64 0.97
CA LYS A 434 -16.12 -6.65 1.12
C LYS A 434 -15.57 -8.02 1.53
N GLU A 435 -14.39 -8.38 1.02
CA GLU A 435 -13.69 -9.63 1.35
C GLU A 435 -13.33 -9.71 2.84
N LEU A 436 -13.03 -8.56 3.43
CA LEU A 436 -12.74 -8.40 4.85
C LEU A 436 -14.04 -8.44 5.67
N MET A 437 -15.11 -7.77 5.22
CA MET A 437 -16.42 -7.80 5.88
C MET A 437 -16.93 -9.23 6.09
N ASP A 438 -16.84 -10.09 5.07
CA ASP A 438 -17.25 -11.49 5.15
C ASP A 438 -16.45 -12.28 6.21
N ALA A 439 -15.16 -11.98 6.34
CA ALA A 439 -14.29 -12.63 7.32
C ALA A 439 -14.62 -12.17 8.75
N PHE A 440 -14.99 -10.89 8.90
CA PHE A 440 -15.39 -10.33 10.19
C PHE A 440 -16.81 -10.64 10.62
N ARG A 441 -17.71 -10.98 9.70
CA ARG A 441 -19.09 -11.34 10.05
C ARG A 441 -19.12 -12.42 11.14
N ALA A 442 -18.19 -13.37 11.09
CA ALA A 442 -18.04 -14.41 12.10
C ALA A 442 -17.51 -13.94 13.47
N THR A 443 -16.70 -12.87 13.53
CA THR A 443 -16.30 -12.19 14.79
C THR A 443 -17.32 -11.18 15.28
N LEU A 444 -18.19 -10.71 14.40
CA LEU A 444 -19.27 -9.77 14.69
C LEU A 444 -20.61 -10.49 14.92
N GLU A 445 -20.64 -11.83 14.91
CA GLU A 445 -21.79 -12.64 15.33
C GLU A 445 -22.25 -12.31 16.76
N GLU A 446 -21.34 -11.83 17.60
CA GLU A 446 -21.65 -11.31 18.91
C GLU A 446 -22.50 -10.02 18.87
N LEU A 447 -22.45 -9.23 17.79
CA LEU A 447 -23.35 -8.07 17.57
C LEU A 447 -24.77 -8.51 17.24
N GLU A 448 -24.93 -9.54 16.40
CA GLU A 448 -26.25 -10.10 16.05
C GLU A 448 -26.97 -10.66 17.29
N ALA A 449 -26.22 -11.08 18.31
CA ALA A 449 -26.75 -11.61 19.56
C ALA A 449 -26.89 -10.57 20.68
N ALA A 450 -26.52 -9.31 20.44
CA ALA A 450 -26.61 -8.26 21.45
C ALA A 450 -28.07 -7.85 21.67
N ASP A 451 -28.41 -7.44 22.89
CA ASP A 451 -29.71 -6.82 23.19
C ASP A 451 -29.65 -5.29 22.99
N LEU A 452 -28.44 -4.71 23.07
CA LEU A 452 -28.19 -3.28 22.91
C LEU A 452 -26.80 -3.04 22.28
N LEU A 453 -26.75 -2.18 21.26
CA LEU A 453 -25.51 -1.68 20.68
C LEU A 453 -25.12 -0.35 21.34
N LEU A 454 -23.89 -0.28 21.85
CA LEU A 454 -23.31 0.93 22.41
C LEU A 454 -22.40 1.55 21.36
N HIS A 455 -22.91 2.56 20.65
CA HIS A 455 -22.16 3.24 19.59
C HIS A 455 -21.25 4.30 20.21
N VAL A 456 -19.97 3.94 20.37
CA VAL A 456 -18.93 4.83 20.90
C VAL A 456 -18.30 5.63 19.75
N ALA A 457 -18.40 6.95 19.81
CA ALA A 457 -17.83 7.88 18.84
C ALA A 457 -16.84 8.85 19.52
N ASP A 458 -15.75 9.20 18.83
CA ASP A 458 -14.75 10.14 19.33
C ASP A 458 -15.20 11.59 19.10
N ALA A 459 -15.69 12.24 20.15
CA ALA A 459 -16.24 13.57 20.07
C ALA A 459 -15.19 14.65 19.73
N SER A 460 -13.90 14.36 19.98
CA SER A 460 -12.79 15.28 19.69
C SER A 460 -12.34 15.24 18.22
N HIS A 461 -12.78 14.22 17.46
CA HIS A 461 -12.29 14.02 16.11
C HIS A 461 -12.95 15.00 15.12
N PRO A 462 -12.17 15.72 14.27
CA PRO A 462 -12.71 16.67 13.29
C PRO A 462 -13.69 16.07 12.26
N ASP A 463 -13.75 14.74 12.17
CA ASP A 463 -14.53 13.99 11.19
C ASP A 463 -15.58 13.09 11.88
N LEU A 464 -15.99 13.44 13.11
CA LEU A 464 -16.97 12.71 13.93
C LEU A 464 -18.20 12.28 13.13
N LEU A 465 -18.88 13.22 12.45
CA LEU A 465 -20.10 12.95 11.70
C LEU A 465 -19.88 11.90 10.60
N GLN A 466 -18.73 11.98 9.92
CA GLN A 466 -18.38 11.04 8.86
C GLN A 466 -18.02 9.66 9.43
N GLN A 467 -17.40 9.59 10.62
CA GLN A 467 -17.15 8.32 11.30
C GLN A 467 -18.45 7.67 11.76
N ILE A 468 -19.38 8.43 12.34
CA ILE A 468 -20.71 7.94 12.72
C ILE A 468 -21.43 7.39 11.49
N SER A 469 -21.51 8.17 10.41
CA SER A 469 -22.16 7.75 9.16
C SER A 469 -21.51 6.49 8.56
N ALA A 470 -20.18 6.37 8.62
CA ALA A 470 -19.49 5.17 8.16
C ALA A 470 -19.86 3.93 8.99
N VAL A 471 -19.93 4.06 10.32
CA VAL A 471 -20.37 2.98 11.21
C VAL A 471 -21.82 2.60 10.93
N GLU A 472 -22.71 3.58 10.76
CA GLU A 472 -24.13 3.34 10.44
C GLU A 472 -24.31 2.62 9.10
N THR A 473 -23.53 3.00 8.08
CA THR A 473 -23.54 2.33 6.78
C THR A 473 -23.12 0.87 6.93
N ILE A 474 -22.06 0.60 7.69
CA ILE A 474 -21.58 -0.77 7.94
C ILE A 474 -22.63 -1.58 8.72
N LEU A 475 -23.25 -1.00 9.74
CA LEU A 475 -24.31 -1.68 10.50
C LEU A 475 -25.52 -1.99 9.61
N ALA A 476 -25.88 -1.11 8.68
CA ALA A 476 -26.96 -1.34 7.71
C ALA A 476 -26.59 -2.44 6.70
N GLU A 477 -25.36 -2.45 6.17
CA GLU A 477 -24.86 -3.54 5.30
C GLU A 477 -24.86 -4.90 6.00
N MET A 478 -24.74 -4.90 7.33
CA MET A 478 -24.81 -6.07 8.18
C MET A 478 -26.23 -6.43 8.65
N GLU A 479 -27.26 -5.70 8.23
CA GLU A 479 -28.67 -5.91 8.63
C GLU A 479 -28.90 -5.74 10.14
N LEU A 480 -28.08 -4.88 10.80
CA LEU A 480 -28.14 -4.59 12.24
C LEU A 480 -28.78 -3.21 12.53
N ASP A 481 -29.37 -2.56 11.54
CA ASP A 481 -29.98 -1.24 11.64
C ASP A 481 -31.17 -1.19 12.62
N ARG A 482 -31.86 -2.32 12.79
CA ARG A 482 -33.05 -2.43 13.66
C ARG A 482 -32.72 -2.63 15.14
N MET A 483 -31.46 -2.87 15.45
CA MET A 483 -31.02 -3.14 16.82
C MET A 483 -31.11 -1.87 17.66
N PRO A 484 -31.58 -1.97 18.92
CA PRO A 484 -31.52 -0.85 19.84
C PRO A 484 -30.11 -0.31 19.98
N ARG A 485 -29.98 1.01 19.98
CA ARG A 485 -28.68 1.68 20.02
C ARG A 485 -28.65 2.81 21.04
N LEU A 486 -27.53 2.93 21.73
CA LEU A 486 -27.21 4.05 22.61
C LEU A 486 -25.95 4.74 22.08
N MET A 487 -26.08 6.00 21.68
CA MET A 487 -24.95 6.81 21.22
C MET A 487 -24.15 7.31 22.42
N ILE A 488 -22.83 7.16 22.36
CA ILE A 488 -21.88 7.54 23.40
C ILE A 488 -20.79 8.42 22.77
N LEU A 489 -20.78 9.69 23.11
CA LEU A 489 -19.74 10.65 22.74
C LEU A 489 -18.60 10.57 23.76
N ASN A 490 -17.53 9.88 23.37
CA ASN A 490 -16.35 9.68 24.19
C ASN A 490 -15.27 10.74 23.93
N LYS A 491 -14.26 10.79 24.82
CA LYS A 491 -13.18 11.81 24.85
C LYS A 491 -13.72 13.23 25.08
N TRP A 492 -14.80 13.34 25.84
CA TRP A 492 -15.42 14.63 26.18
C TRP A 492 -14.45 15.58 26.91
N ASP A 493 -13.45 15.03 27.60
CA ASP A 493 -12.37 15.76 28.26
C ASP A 493 -11.49 16.59 27.31
N GLN A 494 -11.46 16.26 26.01
CA GLN A 494 -10.62 16.92 25.01
C GLN A 494 -11.33 18.09 24.29
N LEU A 495 -12.63 18.30 24.57
CA LEU A 495 -13.42 19.35 23.94
C LEU A 495 -13.46 20.62 24.80
N GLU A 496 -13.36 21.77 24.14
CA GLU A 496 -13.59 23.10 24.72
C GLU A 496 -15.08 23.41 24.88
N ALA A 497 -15.43 24.32 25.79
CA ALA A 497 -16.83 24.62 26.14
C ALA A 497 -17.75 24.97 24.95
N PRO A 498 -17.33 25.76 23.94
CA PRO A 498 -18.17 26.05 22.77
C PRO A 498 -18.50 24.80 21.94
N ALA A 499 -17.50 23.95 21.70
CA ALA A 499 -17.65 22.72 20.93
C ALA A 499 -18.54 21.69 21.66
N ARG A 500 -18.50 21.66 22.99
CA ARG A 500 -19.40 20.85 23.82
C ARG A 500 -20.87 21.24 23.64
N ALA A 501 -21.17 22.54 23.60
CA ALA A 501 -22.53 23.02 23.42
C ALA A 501 -23.09 22.65 22.04
N GLU A 502 -22.31 22.88 20.98
CA GLU A 502 -22.68 22.51 19.61
C GLU A 502 -22.97 21.01 19.45
N LEU A 503 -22.11 20.15 20.03
CA LEU A 503 -22.32 18.70 19.97
C LEU A 503 -23.49 18.22 20.85
N ALA A 504 -23.74 18.86 21.99
CA ALA A 504 -24.89 18.54 22.84
C ALA A 504 -26.21 18.87 22.14
N ASP A 505 -26.26 19.99 21.40
CA ASP A 505 -27.42 20.38 20.59
C ASP A 505 -27.62 19.44 19.38
N ALA A 506 -26.51 19.03 18.72
CA ALA A 506 -26.56 18.12 17.59
C ALA A 506 -26.94 16.68 17.97
N PHE A 507 -26.59 16.24 19.18
CA PHE A 507 -26.84 14.89 19.69
C PHE A 507 -27.51 14.91 21.07
N PRO A 508 -28.77 15.39 21.17
CA PRO A 508 -29.43 15.63 22.46
C PRO A 508 -29.71 14.37 23.28
N HIS A 509 -29.71 13.20 22.62
CA HIS A 509 -29.95 11.89 23.24
C HIS A 509 -28.65 11.08 23.46
N ALA A 510 -27.49 11.62 23.10
CA ALA A 510 -26.23 10.92 23.29
C ALA A 510 -25.70 11.11 24.72
N LEU A 511 -25.12 10.05 25.29
CA LEU A 511 -24.40 10.15 26.55
C LEU A 511 -22.98 10.67 26.30
N THR A 512 -22.55 11.65 27.08
CA THR A 512 -21.20 12.21 26.99
C THR A 512 -20.32 11.61 28.09
N ILE A 513 -19.14 11.11 27.72
CA ILE A 513 -18.23 10.46 28.65
C ILE A 513 -16.76 10.79 28.37
N SER A 514 -15.92 10.61 29.38
CA SER A 514 -14.49 10.41 29.22
C SER A 514 -14.12 9.02 29.75
N ALA A 515 -13.98 8.04 28.86
CA ALA A 515 -13.60 6.69 29.25
C ALA A 515 -12.24 6.64 29.97
N LYS A 516 -11.31 7.55 29.65
CA LYS A 516 -9.98 7.63 30.28
C LYS A 516 -10.07 8.12 31.72
N ASN A 517 -10.91 9.13 31.99
CA ASN A 517 -11.01 9.76 33.30
C ASN A 517 -12.15 9.17 34.16
N GLY A 518 -13.02 8.34 33.57
CA GLY A 518 -14.20 7.78 34.23
C GLY A 518 -15.39 8.75 34.33
N GLU A 519 -15.26 9.96 33.80
CA GLU A 519 -16.34 10.96 33.79
C GLU A 519 -17.50 10.47 32.91
N GLY A 520 -18.74 10.66 33.37
CA GLY A 520 -19.95 10.19 32.68
C GLY A 520 -20.19 8.67 32.73
N CYS A 521 -19.20 7.86 33.14
CA CYS A 521 -19.34 6.39 33.17
C CYS A 521 -20.38 5.91 34.18
N LYS A 522 -20.61 6.66 35.28
CA LYS A 522 -21.66 6.34 36.25
C LYS A 522 -23.06 6.52 35.65
N ALA A 523 -23.30 7.61 34.93
CA ALA A 523 -24.55 7.86 34.22
C ALA A 523 -24.79 6.79 33.15
N LEU A 524 -23.75 6.38 32.44
CA LEU A 524 -23.83 5.26 31.49
C LEU A 524 -24.24 3.95 32.16
N LEU A 525 -23.69 3.61 33.35
CA LEU A 525 -24.11 2.41 34.08
C LEU A 525 -25.57 2.47 34.51
N GLU A 526 -26.03 3.63 35.00
CA GLU A 526 -27.43 3.84 35.39
C GLU A 526 -28.38 3.67 34.20
N GLU A 527 -28.02 4.22 33.03
CA GLU A 527 -28.79 4.07 31.79
C GLU A 527 -28.82 2.61 31.30
N LEU A 528 -27.68 1.92 31.34
CA LEU A 528 -27.60 0.49 31.00
C LEU A 528 -28.48 -0.38 31.91
N GLU A 529 -28.51 -0.09 33.21
CA GLU A 529 -29.38 -0.79 34.15
C GLU A 529 -30.87 -0.56 33.80
N LEU A 530 -31.23 0.67 33.43
CA LEU A 530 -32.60 1.01 33.07
C LEU A 530 -33.04 0.30 31.79
N LEU A 531 -32.24 0.39 30.72
CA LEU A 531 -32.56 -0.17 29.41
C LEU A 531 -32.58 -1.71 29.41
N LEU A 532 -31.61 -2.36 30.04
CA LEU A 532 -31.43 -3.81 29.93
C LEU A 532 -32.02 -4.61 31.09
N LEU A 533 -32.19 -4.02 32.28
CA LEU A 533 -32.58 -4.76 33.49
C LEU A 533 -33.92 -4.33 34.10
N ARG A 534 -34.51 -3.21 33.65
CA ARG A 534 -35.81 -2.71 34.15
C ARG A 534 -36.93 -2.73 33.10
N HIS A 535 -36.62 -2.69 31.80
CA HIS A 535 -37.61 -2.73 30.70
C HIS A 535 -37.35 -3.83 29.65
N PRO A 536 -37.60 -5.12 29.95
CA PRO A 536 -37.48 -6.17 28.93
C PRO A 536 -38.63 -6.19 27.88
N ALA A 537 -39.63 -5.30 27.96
CA ALA A 537 -40.88 -5.42 27.19
C ALA A 537 -41.23 -4.25 26.23
N SER A 538 -40.36 -3.25 26.03
CA SER A 538 -40.75 -2.07 25.21
C SER A 538 -39.61 -1.33 24.50
N MET A 539 -38.59 -2.01 23.99
CA MET A 539 -37.71 -1.40 23.00
C MET A 539 -38.35 -1.49 21.60
N VAL A 540 -39.41 -0.71 21.39
CA VAL A 540 -39.90 -0.38 20.06
C VAL A 540 -39.00 0.74 19.53
N ALA A 541 -38.49 0.54 18.31
CA ALA A 541 -37.60 1.40 17.55
C ALA A 541 -37.76 2.89 17.87
N THR A 542 -36.70 3.50 18.41
CA THR A 542 -36.50 4.94 18.33
C THR A 542 -36.05 5.27 16.91
N ASP A 543 -36.84 6.12 16.26
CA ASP A 543 -36.67 6.56 14.87
C ASP A 543 -35.24 7.03 14.58
N ALA A 544 -34.71 6.54 13.45
CA ALA A 544 -33.52 7.07 12.83
C ALA A 544 -33.73 8.57 12.50
N PRO A 545 -32.70 9.43 12.62
CA PRO A 545 -32.82 10.80 12.14
C PRO A 545 -32.94 10.77 10.62
N THR A 546 -34.11 11.15 10.12
CA THR A 546 -34.33 11.49 8.72
C THR A 546 -33.41 12.66 8.39
N VAL A 547 -32.28 12.38 7.73
CA VAL A 547 -31.45 13.41 7.13
C VAL A 547 -32.29 14.09 6.06
N LEU A 548 -32.68 15.34 6.33
CA LEU A 548 -33.31 16.24 5.37
C LEU A 548 -32.37 16.43 4.17
N ASN A 549 -32.95 16.38 2.97
CA ASN A 549 -32.33 16.62 1.67
C ASN A 549 -31.45 17.88 1.61
#